data_AF-A0A315ZBE7-F1
#
_entry.id   AF-A0A315ZBE7-F1
#
_cell.length_a   1.000
_cell.length_b   1.000
_cell.length_c   1.000
_cell.angle_alpha   90.00
_cell.angle_beta   90.00
_cell.angle_gamma   90.00
#
_symmetry.space_group_name_H-M   'P 1'
#
loop_
_entity.id
_entity.type
_entity.pdbx_description
1 polymer ?
#
loop_
_entity_poly.entity_id
_entity_poly.type
_entity_poly.pdbx_seq_one_letter_code
_entity_poly.pdbx_strand_id
1 'polypeptide(L)'
;MKSHLKYITLFQVSLLSISCIAILVLYNQIRPSIISMNAAKEKHNSLRDSLSRLESELNNKNRLLDKLASKVNNFRNLEITPHANFRVIDAEKELYLFSIWVSSDPDVMEEIESVHYVFNHGSFEIKGRTGTDLSDGFKVSYQGWGCLTLVEIIIRYKNNAEEDLFFNMCESIGWE
;
A
#
# COMPACT_ATOMS: atom_id res chain seq x y z
N MET A 1 -0.91 99.90 15.75
CA MET A 1 -0.55 98.74 14.89
C MET A 1 0.20 97.60 15.60
N LYS A 2 1.02 97.84 16.65
CA LYS A 2 1.76 96.77 17.37
C LYS A 2 0.91 95.84 18.27
N SER A 3 -0.29 96.25 18.70
CA SER A 3 -1.15 95.45 19.58
C SER A 3 -1.85 94.28 18.86
N HIS A 4 -2.26 94.46 17.60
CA HIS A 4 -2.95 93.41 16.82
C HIS A 4 -2.05 92.22 16.47
N LEU A 5 -0.74 92.43 16.31
CA LEU A 5 0.20 91.38 15.95
C LEU A 5 0.43 90.36 17.09
N LYS A 6 0.30 90.79 18.36
CA LYS A 6 0.45 89.91 19.54
C LYS A 6 -0.74 88.96 19.73
N TYR A 7 -1.94 89.38 19.34
CA TYR A 7 -3.14 88.54 19.47
C TYR A 7 -3.15 87.39 18.44
N ILE A 8 -2.62 87.64 17.24
CA ILE A 8 -2.55 86.63 16.17
C ILE A 8 -1.56 85.51 16.55
N THR A 9 -0.41 85.85 17.14
CA THR A 9 0.59 84.85 17.54
C THR A 9 0.11 84.01 18.74
N LEU A 10 -0.56 84.62 19.72
CA LEU A 10 -1.18 83.89 20.85
C LEU A 10 -2.28 82.92 20.39
N PHE A 11 -3.07 83.33 19.41
CA PHE A 11 -4.14 82.50 18.86
C PHE A 11 -3.58 81.31 18.05
N GLN A 12 -2.51 81.50 17.28
CA GLN A 12 -1.85 80.40 16.56
C GLN A 12 -1.19 79.38 17.49
N VAL A 13 -0.58 79.82 18.59
CA VAL A 13 0.05 78.92 19.57
C VAL A 13 -0.99 78.09 20.32
N SER A 14 -2.13 78.68 20.68
CA SER A 14 -3.23 77.94 21.32
C SER A 14 -3.86 76.91 20.38
N LEU A 15 -4.07 77.25 19.10
CA LEU A 15 -4.54 76.30 18.09
C LEU A 15 -3.60 75.10 17.88
N LEU A 16 -2.28 75.35 17.85
CA LEU A 16 -1.28 74.29 17.77
C LEU A 16 -1.32 73.37 19.00
N SER A 17 -1.47 73.93 20.20
CA SER A 17 -1.56 73.13 21.42
C SER A 17 -2.81 72.24 21.47
N ILE A 18 -3.97 72.77 21.04
CA ILE A 18 -5.23 72.02 20.98
C ILE A 18 -5.14 70.90 19.94
N SER A 19 -4.52 71.18 18.79
CA SER A 19 -4.24 70.17 17.76
C SER A 19 -3.37 69.02 18.29
N CYS A 20 -2.28 69.32 18.98
CA CYS A 20 -1.43 68.29 19.57
C CYS A 20 -2.17 67.43 20.62
N ILE A 21 -2.99 68.05 21.46
CA ILE A 21 -3.79 67.33 22.46
C ILE A 21 -4.82 66.43 21.77
N ALA A 22 -5.51 66.91 20.74
CA ALA A 22 -6.46 66.12 19.97
C ALA A 22 -5.80 64.90 19.30
N ILE A 23 -4.60 65.07 18.72
CA ILE A 23 -3.81 63.97 18.13
C ILE A 23 -3.41 62.94 19.19
N LEU A 24 -2.99 63.37 20.37
CA LEU A 24 -2.62 62.47 21.46
C LEU A 24 -3.81 61.65 21.98
N VAL A 25 -4.98 62.27 22.11
CA VAL A 25 -6.22 61.58 22.53
C VAL A 25 -6.63 60.55 21.47
N LEU A 26 -6.61 60.92 20.18
CA LEU A 26 -6.90 59.99 19.07
C LEU A 26 -5.91 58.83 19.03
N TYR A 27 -4.61 59.12 19.20
CA TYR A 27 -3.58 58.08 19.26
C TYR A 27 -3.81 57.10 20.42
N ASN A 28 -4.13 57.60 21.62
CA ASN A 28 -4.44 56.74 22.77
C ASN A 28 -5.69 55.89 22.58
N GLN A 29 -6.72 56.40 21.89
CA GLN A 29 -7.93 55.62 21.58
C GLN A 29 -7.67 54.52 20.54
N ILE A 30 -6.80 54.76 19.56
CA ILE A 30 -6.54 53.83 18.45
C ILE A 30 -5.49 52.77 18.82
N ARG A 31 -4.51 53.11 19.67
CA ARG A 31 -3.42 52.22 20.10
C ARG A 31 -3.86 50.80 20.53
N PRO A 32 -4.85 50.59 21.42
CA PRO A 32 -5.25 49.24 21.82
C PRO A 32 -5.79 48.40 20.66
N SER A 33 -6.50 49.02 19.71
CA SER A 33 -7.00 48.35 18.51
C SER A 33 -5.86 47.91 17.57
N ILE A 34 -4.80 48.71 17.45
CA ILE A 34 -3.60 48.32 16.68
C ILE A 34 -2.90 47.12 17.33
N ILE A 35 -2.78 47.12 18.66
CA ILE A 35 -2.16 46.01 19.40
C ILE A 35 -2.97 44.72 19.23
N SER A 36 -4.30 44.79 19.36
CA SER A 36 -5.15 43.61 19.19
C SER A 36 -5.14 43.08 17.75
N MET A 37 -5.09 43.97 16.74
CA MET A 37 -4.92 43.58 15.33
C MET A 37 -3.60 42.86 15.08
N ASN A 38 -2.50 43.32 15.68
CA ASN A 38 -1.20 42.66 15.54
C ASN A 38 -1.21 41.28 16.19
N ALA A 39 -1.78 41.13 17.38
CA ALA A 39 -1.93 39.82 18.04
C ALA A 39 -2.82 38.85 17.21
N ALA A 40 -3.91 39.36 16.62
CA ALA A 40 -4.77 38.56 15.74
C ALA A 40 -4.01 38.12 14.47
N LYS A 41 -3.17 39.00 13.91
CA LYS A 41 -2.32 38.69 12.75
C LYS A 41 -1.27 37.63 13.07
N GLU A 42 -0.62 37.70 14.23
CA GLU A 42 0.32 36.68 14.70
C GLU A 42 -0.37 35.32 14.86
N LYS A 43 -1.55 35.30 15.49
CA LYS A 43 -2.36 34.08 15.61
C LYS A 43 -2.73 33.53 14.24
N HIS A 44 -3.18 34.37 13.31
CA HIS A 44 -3.50 33.95 11.95
C HIS A 44 -2.30 33.36 11.21
N ASN A 45 -1.11 33.94 11.36
CA ASN A 45 0.12 33.40 10.78
C ASN A 45 0.48 32.05 11.39
N SER A 46 0.40 31.92 12.72
CA SER A 46 0.63 30.65 13.42
C SER A 46 -0.35 29.54 12.99
N LEU A 47 -1.64 29.87 12.79
CA LEU A 47 -2.61 28.92 12.25
C LEU A 47 -2.28 28.52 10.81
N ARG A 48 -1.88 29.47 9.96
CA ARG A 48 -1.45 29.19 8.59
C ARG A 48 -0.25 28.24 8.55
N ASP A 49 0.72 28.42 9.43
CA ASP A 49 1.88 27.54 9.53
C ASP A 49 1.51 26.15 10.04
N SER A 50 0.53 26.06 10.93
CA SER A 50 0.02 24.77 11.42
C SER A 50 -0.73 24.01 10.31
N LEU A 51 -1.53 24.72 9.50
CA LEU A 51 -2.22 24.14 8.34
C LEU A 51 -1.24 23.60 7.30
N SER A 52 -0.19 24.34 6.96
CA SER A 52 0.80 23.88 5.97
C SER A 52 1.56 22.63 6.43
N ARG A 53 1.87 22.52 7.74
CA ARG A 53 2.43 21.30 8.32
C ARG A 53 1.47 20.12 8.21
N LEU A 54 0.19 20.35 8.52
CA LEU A 54 -0.82 19.30 8.45
C LEU A 54 -1.02 18.79 7.01
N GLU A 55 -1.04 19.70 6.03
CA GLU A 55 -1.12 19.35 4.60
C GLU A 55 0.11 18.53 4.15
N SER A 56 1.30 18.89 4.63
CA SER A 56 2.52 18.12 4.37
C SER A 56 2.45 16.71 4.95
N GLU A 57 1.98 16.56 6.19
CA GLU A 57 1.79 15.24 6.82
C GLU A 57 0.76 14.40 6.08
N LEU A 58 -0.36 15.00 5.67
CA LEU A 58 -1.40 14.32 4.89
C LEU A 58 -0.84 13.82 3.56
N ASN A 59 -0.10 14.66 2.83
CA ASN A 59 0.54 14.27 1.58
C ASN A 59 1.56 13.14 1.78
N ASN A 60 2.34 13.16 2.86
CA ASN A 60 3.27 12.07 3.15
C ASN A 60 2.52 10.76 3.46
N LYS A 61 1.44 10.81 4.25
CA LYS A 61 0.60 9.63 4.53
C LYS A 61 -0.05 9.06 3.27
N ASN A 62 -0.55 9.90 2.37
CA ASN A 62 -1.10 9.45 1.10
C ASN A 62 -0.05 8.73 0.26
N ARG A 63 1.18 9.26 0.17
CA ARG A 63 2.28 8.57 -0.52
C ARG A 63 2.62 7.21 0.10
N LEU A 64 2.51 7.08 1.43
CA LEU A 64 2.71 5.80 2.11
C LEU A 64 1.56 4.82 1.83
N LEU A 65 0.32 5.30 1.79
CA LEU A 65 -0.84 4.50 1.42
C LEU A 65 -0.72 4.00 -0.02
N ASP A 66 -0.29 4.84 -0.96
CA ASP A 66 -0.08 4.43 -2.36
C ASP A 66 1.01 3.35 -2.47
N LYS A 67 2.10 3.49 -1.71
CA LYS A 67 3.16 2.46 -1.62
C LYS A 67 2.67 1.17 -0.99
N LEU A 68 1.80 1.25 0.01
CA LEU A 68 1.24 0.06 0.65
C LEU A 68 0.25 -0.63 -0.28
N ALA A 69 -0.61 0.13 -0.96
CA ALA A 69 -1.55 -0.38 -1.94
C ALA A 69 -0.84 -1.07 -3.11
N SER A 70 0.25 -0.49 -3.62
CA SER A 70 1.04 -1.15 -4.67
C SER A 70 1.69 -2.43 -4.17
N LYS A 71 2.22 -2.47 -2.94
CA LYS A 71 2.71 -3.70 -2.33
C LYS A 71 1.61 -4.75 -2.18
N VAL A 72 0.43 -4.38 -1.67
CA VAL A 72 -0.70 -5.29 -1.49
C VAL A 72 -1.18 -5.86 -2.83
N ASN A 73 -1.22 -5.04 -3.89
CA ASN A 73 -1.54 -5.54 -5.23
C ASN A 73 -0.48 -6.52 -5.74
N ASN A 74 0.80 -6.30 -5.45
CA ASN A 74 1.85 -7.26 -5.76
C ASN A 74 1.71 -8.56 -4.93
N PHE A 75 1.18 -8.50 -3.70
CA PHE A 75 0.93 -9.70 -2.89
C PHE A 75 -0.27 -10.53 -3.37
N ARG A 76 -1.25 -9.91 -4.06
CA ARG A 76 -2.46 -10.61 -4.54
C ARG A 76 -2.24 -11.51 -5.75
N ASN A 77 -1.13 -11.37 -6.46
CA ASN A 77 -0.81 -12.23 -7.62
C ASN A 77 0.15 -13.39 -7.26
N LEU A 78 0.49 -13.56 -5.97
CA LEU A 78 1.43 -14.59 -5.52
C LEU A 78 0.79 -15.97 -5.25
N GLU A 79 -0.47 -16.16 -5.62
CA GLU A 79 -1.15 -17.42 -5.35
C GLU A 79 -0.59 -18.51 -6.27
N ILE A 80 -0.06 -19.57 -5.66
CA ILE A 80 0.43 -20.72 -6.40
C ILE A 80 -0.77 -21.59 -6.78
N THR A 81 -0.99 -21.73 -8.08
CA THR A 81 -2.12 -22.47 -8.64
C THR A 81 -1.65 -23.84 -9.10
N PRO A 82 -2.12 -24.95 -8.49
CA PRO A 82 -1.87 -26.29 -8.98
C PRO A 82 -2.74 -26.60 -10.20
N HIS A 83 -2.18 -27.42 -11.10
CA HIS A 83 -2.82 -27.86 -12.34
C HIS A 83 -2.63 -29.35 -12.52
N ALA A 84 -3.56 -29.98 -13.23
CA ALA A 84 -3.37 -31.33 -13.71
C ALA A 84 -3.89 -31.53 -15.13
N ASN A 85 -3.40 -32.59 -15.76
CA ASN A 85 -3.96 -33.12 -16.99
C ASN A 85 -3.75 -34.64 -17.04
N PHE A 86 -4.32 -35.25 -18.06
CA PHE A 86 -4.05 -36.63 -18.38
C PHE A 86 -3.98 -36.84 -19.89
N ARG A 87 -3.33 -37.94 -20.30
CA ARG A 87 -3.42 -38.47 -21.65
C ARG A 87 -3.62 -39.98 -21.62
N VAL A 88 -4.35 -40.51 -22.59
CA VAL A 88 -4.53 -41.94 -22.75
C VAL A 88 -3.23 -42.58 -23.22
N ILE A 89 -2.79 -43.65 -22.54
CA ILE A 89 -1.68 -44.50 -22.99
C ILE A 89 -2.26 -45.73 -23.70
N ASP A 90 -3.21 -46.41 -23.05
CA ASP A 90 -3.84 -47.64 -23.56
C ASP A 90 -5.32 -47.61 -23.17
N ALA A 91 -6.18 -47.37 -24.16
CA ALA A 91 -7.63 -47.26 -23.94
C ALA A 91 -8.27 -48.61 -23.58
N GLU A 92 -7.74 -49.72 -24.08
CA GLU A 92 -8.29 -51.05 -23.82
C GLU A 92 -8.04 -51.50 -22.37
N LYS A 93 -6.93 -51.02 -21.79
CA LYS A 93 -6.54 -51.32 -20.40
C LYS A 93 -6.84 -50.19 -19.42
N GLU A 94 -7.57 -49.16 -19.87
CA GLU A 94 -7.88 -47.96 -19.09
C GLU A 94 -6.63 -47.34 -18.43
N LEU A 95 -5.52 -47.29 -19.16
CA LEU A 95 -4.25 -46.80 -18.66
C LEU A 95 -3.99 -45.36 -19.13
N TYR A 96 -3.77 -44.46 -18.17
CA TYR A 96 -3.57 -43.05 -18.42
C TYR A 96 -2.25 -42.57 -17.83
N LEU A 97 -1.64 -41.57 -18.46
CA LEU A 97 -0.56 -40.79 -17.89
C LEU A 97 -1.15 -39.50 -17.32
N PHE A 98 -1.15 -39.40 -16.00
CA PHE A 98 -1.53 -38.21 -15.27
C PHE A 98 -0.31 -37.32 -15.05
N SER A 99 -0.48 -36.01 -15.19
CA SER A 99 0.57 -35.04 -14.83
C SER A 99 0.00 -33.96 -13.91
N ILE A 100 0.83 -33.49 -13.01
CA ILE A 100 0.54 -32.40 -12.06
C ILE A 100 1.72 -31.43 -12.06
N TRP A 101 1.43 -30.14 -12.01
CA TRP A 101 2.41 -29.06 -11.97
C TRP A 101 1.81 -27.85 -11.25
N VAL A 102 2.63 -26.82 -10.97
CA VAL A 102 2.16 -25.56 -10.41
C VAL A 102 2.47 -24.39 -11.33
N SER A 103 1.70 -23.31 -11.20
CA SER A 103 1.99 -22.03 -11.83
C SER A 103 1.76 -20.89 -10.86
N SER A 104 2.51 -19.81 -11.01
CA SER A 104 2.28 -18.54 -10.33
C SER A 104 2.91 -17.42 -11.16
N ASP A 105 3.01 -16.22 -10.60
CA ASP A 105 3.80 -15.14 -11.18
C ASP A 105 5.27 -15.58 -11.38
N PRO A 106 5.95 -15.12 -12.45
CA PRO A 106 7.34 -15.49 -12.72
C PRO A 106 8.28 -15.24 -11.55
N ASP A 107 8.13 -14.10 -10.87
CA ASP A 107 8.94 -13.74 -9.70
C ASP A 107 8.78 -14.77 -8.56
N VAL A 108 7.58 -15.31 -8.35
CA VAL A 108 7.33 -16.36 -7.34
C VAL A 108 7.94 -17.68 -7.80
N MET A 109 7.71 -18.04 -9.06
CA MET A 109 8.21 -19.29 -9.63
C MET A 109 9.75 -19.36 -9.56
N GLU A 110 10.44 -18.23 -9.74
CA GLU A 110 11.89 -18.13 -9.58
C GLU A 110 12.37 -18.32 -8.13
N GLU A 111 11.54 -18.10 -7.11
CA GLU A 111 11.89 -18.31 -5.71
C GLU A 111 11.68 -19.76 -5.24
N ILE A 112 10.96 -20.57 -6.01
CA ILE A 112 10.71 -21.99 -5.70
C ILE A 112 11.97 -22.80 -6.04
N GLU A 113 12.43 -23.61 -5.08
CA GLU A 113 13.53 -24.56 -5.26
C GLU A 113 13.01 -25.90 -5.79
N SER A 114 11.94 -26.41 -5.20
CA SER A 114 11.32 -27.69 -5.59
C SER A 114 9.88 -27.80 -5.14
N VAL A 115 9.12 -28.68 -5.78
CA VAL A 115 7.75 -29.01 -5.39
C VAL A 115 7.62 -30.52 -5.17
N HIS A 116 7.20 -30.92 -3.98
CA HIS A 116 6.98 -32.31 -3.61
C HIS A 116 5.48 -32.64 -3.61
N TYR A 117 5.10 -33.67 -4.37
CA TYR A 117 3.73 -34.15 -4.52
C TYR A 117 3.56 -35.45 -3.77
N VAL A 118 2.58 -35.51 -2.87
CA VAL A 118 2.26 -36.70 -2.07
C VAL A 118 0.98 -37.37 -2.59
N PHE A 119 1.17 -38.51 -3.24
CA PHE A 119 0.15 -39.41 -3.75
C PHE A 119 -0.25 -40.43 -2.67
N ASN A 120 -1.08 -39.99 -1.71
CA ASN A 120 -1.48 -40.83 -0.58
C ASN A 120 -2.61 -41.81 -0.93
N HIS A 121 -2.35 -42.74 -1.87
CA HIS A 121 -3.27 -43.83 -2.21
C HIS A 121 -2.58 -45.19 -2.06
N GLY A 122 -3.33 -46.20 -1.61
CA GLY A 122 -2.77 -47.52 -1.25
C GLY A 122 -2.14 -48.30 -2.40
N SER A 123 -2.46 -47.94 -3.65
CA SER A 123 -1.87 -48.54 -4.85
C SER A 123 -0.47 -48.03 -5.18
N PHE A 124 0.01 -46.95 -4.55
CA PHE A 124 1.33 -46.39 -4.83
C PHE A 124 2.38 -46.98 -3.89
N GLU A 125 3.37 -47.67 -4.46
CA GLU A 125 4.57 -48.08 -3.72
C GLU A 125 5.42 -46.86 -3.34
N ILE A 126 5.58 -45.92 -4.28
CA ILE A 126 6.26 -44.64 -4.07
C ILE A 126 5.21 -43.55 -3.98
N LYS A 127 4.98 -43.06 -2.75
CA LYS A 127 3.96 -42.05 -2.45
C LYS A 127 4.39 -40.62 -2.75
N GLY A 128 5.70 -40.33 -2.86
CA GLY A 128 6.20 -38.98 -3.06
C GLY A 128 6.93 -38.82 -4.38
N ARG A 129 6.70 -37.72 -5.11
CA ARG A 129 7.53 -37.33 -6.26
C ARG A 129 7.90 -35.87 -6.15
N THR A 130 9.12 -35.52 -6.53
CA THR A 130 9.61 -34.13 -6.49
C THR A 130 9.90 -33.63 -7.89
N GLY A 131 9.34 -32.47 -8.24
CA GLY A 131 9.70 -31.71 -9.42
C GLY A 131 10.71 -30.62 -9.07
N THR A 132 11.71 -30.42 -9.94
CA THR A 132 12.78 -29.42 -9.77
C THR A 132 12.99 -28.57 -11.03
N ASP A 133 12.27 -28.85 -12.11
CA ASP A 133 12.40 -28.13 -13.37
C ASP A 133 11.42 -26.95 -13.40
N LEU A 134 11.95 -25.73 -13.28
CA LEU A 134 11.16 -24.51 -13.36
C LEU A 134 10.47 -24.34 -14.73
N SER A 135 11.08 -24.83 -15.81
CA SER A 135 10.60 -24.59 -17.18
C SER A 135 9.28 -25.27 -17.51
N ASP A 136 8.89 -26.28 -16.71
CA ASP A 136 7.62 -26.99 -16.86
C ASP A 136 6.70 -26.87 -15.64
N GLY A 137 7.00 -25.96 -14.72
CA GLY A 137 6.20 -25.74 -13.51
C GLY A 137 6.39 -26.82 -12.45
N PHE A 138 7.60 -27.39 -12.37
CA PHE A 138 7.97 -28.46 -11.42
C PHE A 138 7.14 -29.73 -11.64
N LYS A 139 6.86 -30.05 -12.90
CA LYS A 139 5.90 -31.11 -13.25
C LYS A 139 6.39 -32.49 -12.83
N VAL A 140 5.45 -33.31 -12.37
CA VAL A 140 5.63 -34.75 -12.23
C VAL A 140 4.47 -35.49 -12.90
N SER A 141 4.69 -36.74 -13.27
CA SER A 141 3.66 -37.59 -13.89
C SER A 141 3.63 -38.97 -13.24
N TYR A 142 2.48 -39.63 -13.26
CA TYR A 142 2.32 -41.04 -12.89
C TYR A 142 1.39 -41.76 -13.86
N GLN A 143 1.52 -43.09 -13.95
CA GLN A 143 0.61 -43.92 -14.74
C GLN A 143 -0.39 -44.61 -13.81
N GLY A 144 -1.66 -44.64 -14.20
CA GLY A 144 -2.70 -45.30 -13.43
C GLY A 144 -4.04 -45.33 -14.14
N TRP A 145 -4.99 -46.00 -13.51
CA TRP A 145 -6.37 -46.14 -13.98
C TRP A 145 -7.30 -45.05 -13.45
N GLY A 146 -6.82 -44.19 -12.56
CA GLY A 146 -7.63 -43.15 -11.93
C GLY A 146 -6.82 -41.95 -11.43
N CYS A 147 -7.52 -40.83 -11.33
CA CYS A 147 -7.06 -39.60 -10.71
C CYS A 147 -7.06 -39.71 -9.17
N LEU A 148 -6.48 -38.70 -8.50
CA LEU A 148 -6.47 -38.59 -7.05
C LEU A 148 -7.36 -37.45 -6.58
N THR A 149 -8.29 -37.72 -5.66
CA THR A 149 -9.18 -36.69 -5.11
C THR A 149 -8.48 -35.75 -4.14
N LEU A 150 -7.32 -36.15 -3.63
CA LEU A 150 -6.50 -35.34 -2.74
C LEU A 150 -5.02 -35.61 -3.00
N VAL A 151 -4.32 -34.57 -3.45
CA VAL A 151 -2.85 -34.53 -3.53
C VAL A 151 -2.38 -33.42 -2.63
N GLU A 152 -1.50 -33.74 -1.69
CA GLU A 152 -0.77 -32.75 -0.89
C GLU A 152 0.45 -32.30 -1.69
N ILE A 153 0.62 -30.97 -1.80
CA ILE A 153 1.66 -30.32 -2.57
C ILE A 153 2.46 -29.46 -1.61
N ILE A 154 3.74 -29.81 -1.44
CA ILE A 154 4.67 -29.12 -0.53
C ILE A 154 5.65 -28.33 -1.39
N ILE A 155 5.61 -27.01 -1.23
CA ILE A 155 6.41 -26.07 -2.00
C ILE A 155 7.59 -25.66 -1.13
N ARG A 156 8.81 -25.96 -1.59
CA ARG A 156 10.03 -25.51 -0.91
C ARG A 156 10.64 -24.34 -1.65
N TYR A 157 10.79 -23.23 -0.95
CA TYR A 157 11.42 -22.03 -1.46
C TYR A 157 12.95 -22.05 -1.22
N LYS A 158 13.70 -21.32 -2.04
CA LYS A 158 15.18 -21.21 -1.94
C LYS A 158 15.68 -20.65 -0.60
N ASN A 159 14.81 -19.94 0.14
CA ASN A 159 15.10 -19.44 1.48
C ASN A 159 14.82 -20.47 2.60
N ASN A 160 14.49 -21.72 2.24
CA ASN A 160 14.05 -22.81 3.12
C ASN A 160 12.67 -22.61 3.77
N ALA A 161 11.86 -21.64 3.33
CA ALA A 161 10.46 -21.60 3.68
C ALA A 161 9.71 -22.74 2.98
N GLU A 162 8.62 -23.19 3.60
CA GLU A 162 7.73 -24.22 3.05
C GLU A 162 6.28 -23.76 3.14
N GLU A 163 5.48 -24.18 2.16
CA GLU A 163 4.05 -23.96 2.07
C GLU A 163 3.35 -25.23 1.56
N ASP A 164 2.23 -25.57 2.18
CA ASP A 164 1.46 -26.77 1.84
C ASP A 164 0.12 -26.38 1.20
N LEU A 165 -0.20 -27.01 0.08
CA LEU A 165 -1.47 -26.89 -0.62
C LEU A 165 -2.13 -28.26 -0.77
N PHE A 166 -3.46 -28.27 -0.78
CA PHE A 166 -4.26 -29.47 -1.04
C PHE A 166 -5.01 -29.31 -2.35
N PHE A 167 -4.90 -30.31 -3.22
CA PHE A 167 -5.42 -30.23 -4.57
C PHE A 167 -6.31 -31.43 -4.91
N ASN A 168 -7.55 -31.14 -5.35
CA ASN A 168 -8.46 -32.14 -5.89
C ASN A 168 -8.19 -32.32 -7.39
N MET A 169 -7.34 -33.30 -7.71
CA MET A 169 -6.89 -33.52 -9.08
C MET A 169 -8.02 -34.01 -9.98
N CYS A 170 -8.91 -34.87 -9.46
CA CYS A 170 -10.07 -35.38 -10.20
C CYS A 170 -11.01 -34.25 -10.63
N GLU A 171 -11.37 -33.36 -9.71
CA GLU A 171 -12.22 -32.20 -9.99
C GLU A 171 -11.56 -31.26 -11.01
N SER A 172 -10.26 -30.99 -10.86
CA SER A 172 -9.54 -30.09 -11.77
C SER A 172 -9.51 -30.57 -13.23
N ILE A 173 -9.58 -31.88 -13.47
CA ILE A 173 -9.54 -32.46 -14.83
C ILE A 173 -10.90 -32.98 -15.30
N GLY A 174 -11.96 -32.76 -14.53
CA GLY A 174 -13.32 -33.21 -14.85
C GLY A 174 -13.48 -34.73 -14.88
N TRP A 175 -12.77 -35.44 -14.00
CA TRP A 175 -12.83 -36.90 -13.88
C TRP A 175 -13.91 -37.29 -12.87
N GLU A 176 -15.03 -37.80 -13.37
CA GLU A 176 -16.18 -38.32 -12.59
C GLU A 176 -16.13 -39.85 -12.43
#